data_AF-A0A3C2CT88-F1
#
_entry.id   AF-A0A3C2CT88-F1
#
_cell.length_a   1.000
_cell.length_b   1.000
_cell.length_c   1.000
_cell.angle_alpha   90.00
_cell.angle_beta   90.00
_cell.angle_gamma   90.00
#
_symmetry.space_group_name_H-M   'P 1'
#
loop_
_entity.id
_entity.type
_entity.pdbx_description
1 polymer ?
#
loop_
_entity_poly.entity_id
_entity_poly.type
_entity_poly.pdbx_seq_one_letter_code
_entity_poly.pdbx_strand_id
1 'polypeptide(L)'
;MEHVKALLVKSIMTFAVLFLILGFGFSAGIGDLLITTLVLGAAGYLAGDLFLLPKTSNMIATVSDFILSFLVIWGMGLMLFDQTENLLAGALFAAFLLAGGEWFFHSYMANKVLHIGGKA
;
A
#
# COMPACT_ATOMS: atom_id res chain seq x y z
N MET A 1 1.95 21.76 -1.28
CA MET A 1 2.12 21.13 0.05
C MET A 1 1.17 19.95 0.31
N GLU A 2 0.12 19.75 -0.50
CA GLU A 2 -0.89 18.71 -0.22
C GLU A 2 -0.42 17.30 -0.59
N HIS A 3 0.37 17.14 -1.66
CA HIS A 3 0.98 15.86 -2.02
C HIS A 3 1.87 15.29 -0.90
N VAL A 4 2.65 16.13 -0.21
CA VAL A 4 3.53 15.70 0.89
C VAL A 4 2.71 15.19 2.08
N LYS A 5 1.59 15.85 2.41
CA LYS A 5 0.68 15.38 3.45
C LYS A 5 0.03 14.05 3.07
N ALA A 6 -0.41 13.92 1.82
CA ALA A 6 -1.01 12.70 1.31
C ALA A 6 -0.02 11.51 1.36
N LEU A 7 1.23 11.72 0.92
CA LEU A 7 2.30 10.73 0.99
C LEU A 7 2.59 10.32 2.44
N LEU A 8 2.67 11.26 3.38
CA LEU A 8 2.87 10.96 4.79
C LEU A 8 1.75 10.08 5.37
N VAL A 9 0.49 10.42 5.10
CA VAL A 9 -0.66 9.63 5.57
C VAL A 9 -0.61 8.23 4.99
N LYS A 10 -0.34 8.09 3.69
CA LYS A 10 -0.21 6.79 3.01
C LYS A 10 0.92 5.97 3.65
N SER A 11 2.11 6.54 3.79
CA SER A 11 3.26 5.84 4.38
C SER A 11 3.01 5.40 5.83
N ILE A 12 2.37 6.23 6.65
CA ILE A 12 2.05 5.85 8.05
C ILE A 12 1.03 4.71 8.08
N MET A 13 -0.02 4.79 7.27
CA MET A 13 -1.03 3.73 7.15
C MET A 13 -0.39 2.42 6.67
N THR A 14 0.40 2.48 5.60
CA THR A 14 1.10 1.30 5.05
C THR A 14 2.02 0.68 6.09
N PHE A 15 2.87 1.49 6.74
CA PHE A 15 3.77 1.00 7.78
C PHE A 15 3.01 0.34 8.93
N ALA A 16 1.92 0.94 9.40
CA ALA A 16 1.13 0.40 10.50
C ALA A 16 0.54 -0.97 10.14
N VAL A 17 -0.02 -1.13 8.93
CA VAL A 17 -0.56 -2.42 8.47
C VAL A 17 0.55 -3.46 8.34
N LEU A 18 1.69 -3.12 7.71
CA LEU A 18 2.80 -4.05 7.59
C LEU A 18 3.37 -4.44 8.96
N PHE A 19 3.51 -3.50 9.88
CA PHE A 19 4.01 -3.76 11.22
C PHE A 19 3.09 -4.71 12.00
N LEU A 20 1.77 -4.52 11.90
CA LEU A 20 0.80 -5.39 12.57
C LEU A 20 0.81 -6.81 11.99
N ILE A 21 0.89 -6.96 10.67
CA ILE A 21 0.78 -8.28 10.03
C ILE A 21 2.13 -8.98 9.95
N LEU A 22 3.15 -8.31 9.42
CA LEU A 22 4.47 -8.90 9.14
C LEU A 22 5.42 -8.76 10.32
N GLY A 23 5.36 -7.65 11.06
CA GLY A 23 6.16 -7.47 12.27
C GLY A 23 5.78 -8.48 13.36
N PHE A 24 4.50 -8.51 13.76
CA PHE A 24 4.04 -9.47 14.76
C PHE A 24 3.85 -10.88 14.23
N GLY A 25 3.34 -11.05 13.00
CA GLY A 25 3.01 -12.36 12.46
C GLY A 25 4.18 -13.14 11.88
N PHE A 26 5.21 -12.45 11.38
CA PHE A 26 6.37 -13.06 10.69
C PHE A 26 7.70 -12.67 11.32
N SER A 27 7.68 -11.96 12.46
CA SER A 27 8.88 -11.45 13.14
C SER A 27 9.79 -10.61 12.22
N ALA A 28 9.20 -9.92 11.23
CA ALA A 28 9.94 -9.11 10.29
C ALA A 28 10.66 -7.95 11.02
N GLY A 29 11.92 -7.72 10.68
CA GLY A 29 12.72 -6.64 11.25
C GLY A 29 12.14 -5.27 10.91
N ILE A 30 12.28 -4.31 11.83
CA ILE A 30 11.82 -2.92 11.59
C ILE A 30 12.49 -2.33 10.34
N GLY A 31 13.76 -2.67 10.09
CA GLY A 31 14.47 -2.26 8.87
C GLY A 31 13.80 -2.77 7.59
N ASP A 32 13.44 -4.05 7.56
CA ASP A 32 12.81 -4.68 6.40
C ASP A 32 11.40 -4.12 6.14
N LEU A 33 10.66 -3.84 7.22
CA LEU A 33 9.35 -3.20 7.16
C LEU A 33 9.43 -1.77 6.62
N LEU A 34 10.45 -1.00 7.02
CA LEU A 34 10.68 0.35 6.50
C LEU A 34 11.03 0.32 5.01
N ILE A 35 11.92 -0.58 4.60
CA ILE A 35 12.29 -0.73 3.18
C ILE A 35 11.07 -1.15 2.36
N THR A 36 10.31 -2.14 2.84
CA THR A 36 9.08 -2.60 2.16
C THR A 36 8.04 -1.48 2.05
N THR A 37 7.86 -0.69 3.11
CA THR A 37 6.96 0.48 3.10
C THR A 37 7.41 1.53 2.09
N LEU A 38 8.70 1.81 2.00
CA LEU A 38 9.26 2.76 1.03
C LEU A 38 9.01 2.29 -0.41
N VAL A 39 9.26 1.01 -0.68
CA VAL A 39 9.03 0.42 -2.01
C VAL A 39 7.55 0.47 -2.38
N LEU A 40 6.65 0.08 -1.47
CA LEU A 40 5.20 0.18 -1.68
C LEU A 40 4.74 1.62 -1.87
N GLY A 41 5.23 2.54 -1.05
CA GLY A 41 4.89 3.96 -1.14
C GLY A 41 5.29 4.54 -2.48
N ALA A 42 6.51 4.25 -2.95
CA ALA A 42 6.99 4.69 -4.26
C ALA A 42 6.21 4.05 -5.41
N ALA A 43 6.02 2.73 -5.37
CA ALA A 43 5.34 1.99 -6.43
C ALA A 43 3.86 2.36 -6.52
N GLY A 44 3.15 2.39 -5.39
CA GLY A 44 1.73 2.74 -5.31
C GLY A 44 1.46 4.21 -5.62
N TYR A 45 2.35 5.13 -5.22
CA TYR A 45 2.19 6.55 -5.56
C TYR A 45 2.36 6.80 -7.06
N LEU A 46 3.34 6.16 -7.68
CA LEU A 46 3.53 6.28 -9.13
C LEU A 46 2.39 5.55 -9.87
N ALA A 47 2.25 4.25 -9.68
CA ALA A 47 1.34 3.42 -10.46
C ALA A 47 -0.14 3.71 -10.15
N GLY A 48 -0.53 3.63 -8.88
CA GLY A 48 -1.93 3.81 -8.45
C GLY A 48 -2.35 5.28 -8.46
N ASP A 49 -1.73 6.08 -7.59
CA ASP A 49 -2.19 7.42 -7.25
C ASP A 49 -2.06 8.42 -8.42
N LEU A 50 -0.92 8.40 -9.14
CA LEU A 50 -0.62 9.38 -10.17
C LEU A 50 -1.03 8.93 -11.58
N PHE A 51 -0.83 7.65 -11.92
CA PHE A 51 -1.12 7.15 -13.27
C PHE A 51 -2.53 6.57 -13.41
N LEU A 52 -2.98 5.73 -12.47
CA LEU A 52 -4.28 5.09 -12.57
C LEU A 52 -5.42 6.02 -12.15
N LEU A 53 -5.37 6.59 -10.95
CA LEU A 53 -6.51 7.33 -10.37
C LEU A 53 -7.07 8.45 -11.27
N PRO A 54 -6.25 9.27 -11.97
CA PRO A 54 -6.79 10.30 -12.87
C PRO A 54 -7.49 9.72 -14.10
N LYS A 55 -7.09 8.52 -14.53
CA LYS A 55 -7.57 7.87 -15.75
C LYS A 55 -8.68 6.85 -15.51
N THR A 56 -8.82 6.35 -14.28
CA THR A 56 -9.76 5.26 -13.92
C THR A 56 -10.70 5.67 -12.78
N SER A 57 -11.43 4.70 -12.21
CA SER A 57 -12.24 4.84 -10.99
C SER A 57 -11.43 4.44 -9.74
N ASN A 58 -11.91 4.86 -8.56
CA ASN A 58 -11.35 4.48 -7.26
C ASN A 58 -11.25 2.96 -7.10
N MET A 59 -12.27 2.21 -7.54
CA MET A 59 -12.28 0.75 -7.43
C MET A 59 -11.17 0.09 -8.25
N ILE A 60 -10.91 0.59 -9.47
CA ILE A 60 -9.84 0.08 -10.34
C ILE A 60 -8.46 0.38 -9.75
N ALA A 61 -8.28 1.60 -9.20
CA ALA A 61 -7.05 1.97 -8.53
C ALA A 61 -6.79 1.08 -7.30
N THR A 62 -7.80 0.86 -6.45
CA THR A 62 -7.70 -0.01 -5.29
C THR A 62 -7.39 -1.47 -5.65
N VAL A 63 -8.02 -2.04 -6.69
CA VAL A 63 -7.72 -3.41 -7.13
C VAL A 63 -6.28 -3.50 -7.65
N SER A 64 -5.80 -2.48 -8.33
CA SER A 64 -4.44 -2.44 -8.84
C SER A 64 -3.42 -2.33 -7.71
N ASP A 65 -3.70 -1.49 -6.72
CA ASP A 65 -2.84 -1.37 -5.53
C ASP A 65 -2.87 -2.61 -4.65
N PHE A 66 -4.00 -3.33 -4.59
CA PHE A 66 -4.08 -4.65 -3.96
C PHE A 66 -3.09 -5.63 -4.61
N ILE A 67 -3.13 -5.76 -5.94
CA ILE A 67 -2.25 -6.67 -6.69
C ILE A 67 -0.79 -6.24 -6.51
N LEU A 68 -0.51 -4.95 -6.67
CA LEU A 68 0.84 -4.39 -6.49
C LEU A 68 1.36 -4.67 -5.09
N SER A 69 0.55 -4.39 -4.06
CA SER A 69 0.91 -4.61 -2.67
C SER A 69 1.19 -6.07 -2.37
N PHE A 70 0.34 -6.97 -2.85
CA PHE A 70 0.55 -8.41 -2.71
C PHE A 70 1.89 -8.84 -3.31
N LEU A 71 2.15 -8.48 -4.57
CA LEU A 71 3.36 -8.89 -5.27
C LEU A 71 4.62 -8.33 -4.61
N VAL A 72 4.60 -7.07 -4.18
CA VAL A 72 5.73 -6.44 -3.50
C VAL A 72 5.95 -7.06 -2.12
N ILE A 73 4.92 -7.22 -1.30
CA ILE A 73 5.07 -7.80 0.05
C ILE A 73 5.57 -9.23 -0.05
N TRP A 74 5.00 -10.03 -0.94
CA TRP A 74 5.42 -11.41 -1.14
C TRP A 74 6.86 -11.49 -1.66
N GLY A 75 7.20 -10.72 -2.70
CA GLY A 75 8.55 -10.70 -3.26
C GLY A 75 9.61 -10.21 -2.27
N MET A 76 9.33 -9.11 -1.56
CA MET A 76 10.22 -8.56 -0.54
C MET A 76 10.34 -9.52 0.65
N GLY A 77 9.24 -10.13 1.07
CA GLY A 77 9.26 -11.09 2.17
C GLY A 77 10.10 -12.33 1.88
N LEU A 78 10.12 -12.81 0.63
CA LEU A 78 11.01 -13.91 0.21
C LEU A 78 12.50 -13.52 0.23
N MET A 79 12.81 -12.24 0.09
CA MET A 79 14.19 -11.73 0.05
C MET A 79 14.71 -11.28 1.41
N LEU A 80 13.83 -10.75 2.26
CA LEU A 80 14.21 -10.03 3.48
C LEU A 80 13.78 -10.74 4.76
N PHE A 81 12.72 -11.56 4.75
CA PHE A 81 12.17 -12.12 5.99
C PHE A 81 12.72 -13.51 6.26
N ASP A 82 13.15 -13.75 7.49
CA ASP A 82 13.66 -15.05 7.92
C ASP A 82 12.54 -16.11 7.98
N GLN A 83 11.30 -15.71 8.31
CA GLN A 83 10.14 -16.59 8.36
C GLN A 83 9.31 -16.44 7.09
N THR A 84 9.29 -17.48 6.26
CA THR A 84 8.53 -17.53 5.00
C THR A 84 7.37 -18.53 5.03
N GLU A 85 7.23 -19.28 6.13
CA GLU A 85 6.11 -20.18 6.41
C GLU A 85 4.79 -19.40 6.33
N ASN A 86 3.88 -19.78 5.43
CA ASN A 86 2.62 -19.08 5.17
C ASN A 86 2.74 -17.62 4.69
N LEU A 87 3.92 -17.19 4.21
CA LEU A 87 4.15 -15.82 3.72
C LEU A 87 3.15 -15.42 2.63
N LEU A 88 2.78 -16.36 1.75
CA LEU A 88 1.80 -16.09 0.71
C LEU A 88 0.44 -15.66 1.29
N ALA A 89 -0.04 -16.35 2.33
CA ALA A 89 -1.28 -16.00 3.01
C ALA A 89 -1.14 -14.67 3.80
N GLY A 90 -0.01 -14.47 4.46
CA GLY A 90 0.29 -13.22 5.17
C GLY A 90 0.35 -12.00 4.24
N ALA A 91 1.01 -12.14 3.10
CA ALA A 91 1.10 -11.12 2.06
C ALA A 91 -0.27 -10.80 1.47
N LEU A 92 -1.08 -11.82 1.20
CA LEU A 92 -2.45 -11.64 0.69
C LEU A 92 -3.34 -10.91 1.70
N PHE A 93 -3.24 -11.27 2.97
CA PHE A 93 -4.00 -10.62 4.05
C PHE A 93 -3.55 -9.17 4.29
N ALA A 94 -2.23 -8.92 4.30
CA ALA A 94 -1.70 -7.57 4.40
C ALA A 94 -2.13 -6.69 3.21
N ALA A 95 -2.04 -7.21 1.99
CA ALA A 95 -2.49 -6.51 0.79
C ALA A 95 -4.00 -6.20 0.84
N PHE A 96 -4.82 -7.11 1.35
CA PHE A 96 -6.26 -6.90 1.50
C PHE A 96 -6.57 -5.74 2.45
N LEU A 97 -5.89 -5.69 3.60
CA LEU A 97 -6.04 -4.59 4.55
C LEU A 97 -5.54 -3.26 3.99
N LEU A 98 -4.42 -3.27 3.26
CA LEU A 98 -3.89 -2.08 2.59
C LEU A 98 -4.88 -1.53 1.56
N ALA A 99 -5.41 -2.39 0.68
CA ALA A 99 -6.38 -2.00 -0.33
C ALA A 99 -7.64 -1.39 0.29
N GLY A 100 -8.11 -1.97 1.41
CA GLY A 100 -9.21 -1.40 2.19
C GLY A 100 -8.93 0.02 2.69
N GLY A 101 -7.72 0.27 3.22
CA GLY A 101 -7.29 1.61 3.63
C GLY A 101 -7.09 2.57 2.45
N GLU A 102 -6.54 2.09 1.34
CA GLU A 102 -6.26 2.87 0.14
C GLU A 102 -7.54 3.33 -0.57
N TRP A 103 -8.63 2.57 -0.49
CA TRP A 103 -9.91 3.01 -1.03
C TRP A 103 -10.41 4.33 -0.40
N PHE A 104 -10.26 4.47 0.92
CA PHE A 104 -10.56 5.73 1.61
C PHE A 104 -9.58 6.83 1.22
N PHE A 105 -8.29 6.47 1.08
CA PHE A 105 -7.25 7.40 0.67
C PHE A 105 -7.46 7.96 -0.75
N HIS A 106 -7.86 7.12 -1.71
CA HIS A 106 -8.19 7.56 -3.07
C HIS A 106 -9.34 8.55 -3.10
N SER A 107 -10.38 8.32 -2.30
CA SER A 107 -11.50 9.26 -2.16
C SER A 107 -11.06 10.60 -1.56
N TYR A 108 -10.14 10.58 -0.59
CA TYR A 108 -9.52 11.80 -0.04
C TYR A 108 -8.69 12.53 -1.10
N MET A 109 -7.81 11.81 -1.80
CA MET A 109 -6.88 12.38 -2.77
C MET A 109 -7.58 12.96 -4.01
N ALA A 110 -8.61 12.28 -4.52
CA ALA A 110 -9.42 12.77 -5.63
C ALA A 110 -10.09 14.11 -5.29
N ASN A 111 -10.65 14.24 -4.09
CA ASN A 111 -11.40 15.45 -3.70
C ASN A 111 -10.50 16.59 -3.19
N LYS A 112 -9.45 16.29 -2.43
CA LYS A 112 -8.64 17.30 -1.73
C LYS A 112 -7.35 17.68 -2.44
N VAL A 113 -6.75 16.78 -3.21
CA VAL A 113 -5.45 17.01 -3.83
C VAL A 113 -5.59 17.24 -5.32
N LEU A 114 -6.27 16.31 -6.01
CA LEU A 114 -6.37 16.32 -7.47
C LEU A 114 -7.60 17.08 -7.99
N HIS A 115 -8.56 17.41 -7.12
CA HIS A 115 -9.81 18.10 -7.46
C HIS A 115 -10.59 17.45 -8.62
N ILE A 116 -10.53 16.11 -8.72
CA ILE A 116 -11.20 15.32 -9.75
C ILE A 116 -12.53 14.85 -9.14
N GLY A 117 -13.64 15.48 -9.52
CA GLY A 117 -14.94 15.20 -8.94
C GLY A 117 -15.43 13.77 -9.17
N GLY A 118 -15.99 13.15 -8.12
CA GLY A 118 -17.01 12.10 -8.21
C GLY A 118 -16.67 10.87 -9.03
N LYS A 119 -15.54 10.21 -8.76
CA LYS A 119 -15.32 8.84 -9.26
C LYS A 119 -15.60 7.85 -8.14
N ALA A 120 -16.78 7.24 -8.17
CA ALA A 120 -17.12 6.07 -7.35
C ALA A 120 -16.24 4.88 -7.76
#